data_AF-A0A0B6YVA7-F1
#
_entry.id   AF-A0A0B6YVA7-F1
#
_cell.length_a   1.000
_cell.length_b   1.000
_cell.length_c   1.000
_cell.angle_alpha   90.00
_cell.angle_beta   90.00
_cell.angle_gamma   90.00
#
_symmetry.space_group_name_H-M   'P 1'
#
loop_
_entity.id
_entity.type
_entity.pdbx_description
1 polymer ?
#
loop_
_entity_poly.entity_id
_entity_poly.type
_entity_poly.pdbx_seq_one_letter_code
_entity_poly.pdbx_strand_id
1 'polypeptide(L)' 'MAEPLKVVVTGAAGQIAYSLLFSIAKGEVFGVDQHLELYLLDITQMMEVLNGVVMELTDCAIALVKS' A
#
# COMPACT_ATOMS: atom_id res chain seq x y z
N MET A 1 -10.68 -10.53 16.18
CA MET A 1 -10.07 -10.16 14.88
C MET A 1 -8.60 -10.51 14.97
N ALA A 2 -8.05 -11.17 13.96
CA ALA A 2 -6.59 -11.36 13.88
C ALA A 2 -5.91 -10.00 13.74
N GLU A 3 -4.70 -9.87 14.28
CA GLU A 3 -3.93 -8.64 14.10
C GLU A 3 -3.64 -8.40 12.60
N PRO A 4 -3.74 -7.17 12.10
CA PRO A 4 -3.44 -6.86 10.71
C PRO A 4 -1.95 -7.11 10.43
N LEU A 5 -1.66 -7.64 9.24
CA LEU A 5 -0.30 -7.88 8.80
C LEU A 5 0.32 -6.55 8.36
N LYS A 6 1.47 -6.22 8.94
CA LYS A 6 2.23 -5.01 8.61
C LYS A 6 3.17 -5.28 7.45
N VAL A 7 3.04 -4.49 6.38
CA VAL A 7 3.83 -4.65 5.16
C VAL A 7 4.53 -3.34 4.84
N VAL A 8 5.86 -3.37 4.77
CA VAL A 8 6.67 -2.23 4.31
C VAL A 8 6.98 -2.38 2.83
N VAL A 9 6.74 -1.33 2.06
CA VAL A 9 7.16 -1.23 0.65
C VAL A 9 8.13 -0.07 0.52
N THR A 10 9.37 -0.36 0.14
CA THR A 10 10.41 0.65 -0.12
C THR A 10 10.42 1.05 -1.58
N GLY A 11 10.80 2.29 -1.90
CA GLY A 11 10.70 2.80 -3.27
C GLY A 11 9.24 2.86 -3.72
N ALA A 12 8.34 3.17 -2.79
CA ALA A 12 6.89 3.09 -2.97
C ALA A 12 6.34 4.07 -4.00
N ALA A 13 7.07 5.15 -4.32
CA ALA A 13 6.75 6.05 -5.42
C ALA A 13 7.26 5.56 -6.79
N GLY A 14 7.97 4.44 -6.82
CA GLY A 14 8.50 3.84 -8.05
C GLY A 14 7.45 3.08 -8.87
N GLN A 15 7.73 2.91 -10.16
CA GLN A 15 6.80 2.28 -11.12
C GLN A 15 6.44 0.83 -10.78
N ILE A 16 7.41 0.07 -10.24
CA ILE A 16 7.17 -1.32 -9.80
C ILE A 16 6.23 -1.33 -8.60
N ALA A 17 6.50 -0.49 -7.60
CA ALA A 17 5.67 -0.40 -6.41
C ALA A 17 4.26 0.07 -6.77
N TYR A 18 4.12 1.05 -7.65
CA TYR A 18 2.83 1.54 -8.13
C TYR A 18 1.95 0.41 -8.68
N SER A 19 2.52 -0.48 -9.51
CA SER A 19 1.77 -1.65 -10.02
C SER A 19 1.48 -2.68 -8.93
N LEU A 20 2.43 -2.92 -8.03
CA LEU A 20 2.35 -3.95 -6.99
C LEU A 20 1.37 -3.61 -5.85
N LEU A 21 1.29 -2.33 -5.46
CA LEU A 21 0.54 -1.88 -4.28
C LEU A 21 -0.95 -2.22 -4.39
N PHE A 22 -1.54 -2.09 -5.58
CA PHE A 22 -2.95 -2.44 -5.79
C PHE A 22 -3.20 -3.95 -5.70
N SER A 23 -2.28 -4.79 -6.17
CA SER A 23 -2.36 -6.25 -6.01
C SER A 23 -2.24 -6.67 -4.55
N ILE A 24 -1.33 -6.06 -3.79
CA ILE A 24 -1.23 -6.28 -2.34
C ILE A 24 -2.53 -5.87 -1.65
N ALA A 25 -3.01 -4.65 -1.92
CA ALA A 25 -4.21 -4.11 -1.27
C ALA A 25 -5.47 -4.94 -1.56
N LYS A 26 -5.60 -5.50 -2.76
CA LYS A 26 -6.71 -6.40 -3.14
C LYS A 26 -6.66 -7.79 -2.49
N GLY A 27 -5.57 -8.13 -1.79
CA GLY A 27 -5.38 -9.44 -1.18
C GLY A 27 -4.87 -10.52 -2.15
N GLU A 28 -4.39 -10.15 -3.35
CA GLU A 28 -3.86 -11.13 -4.32
C GLU A 28 -2.56 -11.79 -3.82
N VAL A 29 -1.85 -11.12 -2.92
CA VAL A 29 -0.56 -11.59 -2.37
C VAL A 29 -0.74 -12.39 -1.06
N PHE A 30 -1.58 -11.89 -0.15
CA PHE A 30 -1.71 -12.44 1.21
C PHE A 30 -3.07 -13.07 1.51
N GLY A 31 -3.99 -13.07 0.54
CA GLY A 31 -5.36 -13.56 0.68
C GLY A 31 -6.38 -12.45 0.94
N VAL A 32 -7.60 -12.64 0.44
CA VAL A 32 -8.71 -11.66 0.52
C VAL A 32 -9.28 -11.48 1.93
N ASP A 33 -8.97 -12.38 2.86
CA ASP A 33 -9.44 -12.34 4.25
C ASP A 33 -8.40 -11.74 5.22
N GLN A 34 -7.19 -11.42 4.73
CA GLN A 34 -6.10 -10.88 5.55
C GLN A 34 -6.13 -9.35 5.53
N HIS A 35 -6.41 -8.73 6.68
CA HIS A 35 -6.27 -7.27 6.84
C HIS A 35 -4.80 -6.85 6.84
N LEU A 36 -4.51 -5.71 6.22
CA LEU A 36 -3.17 -5.18 6.00
C LEU A 36 -3.01 -3.74 6.54
N GLU A 37 -1.82 -3.45 7.04
CA GLU A 37 -1.32 -2.10 7.30
C GLU A 37 -0.12 -1.85 6.38
N LEU A 38 -0.27 -0.91 5.44
CA LEU A 38 0.75 -0.60 4.45
C LEU A 38 1.62 0.56 4.94
N TYR A 39 2.92 0.31 5.04
CA TYR A 39 3.92 1.31 5.36
C TYR A 39 4.72 1.62 4.08
N LEU A 40 4.47 2.80 3.51
CA LEU A 40 5.13 3.22 2.29
C LEU A 40 6.36 4.06 2.60
N LEU A 41 7.53 3.62 2.15
CA LEU A 41 8.81 4.27 2.40
C LEU A 41 9.46 4.69 1.08
N ASP A 42 9.89 5.94 1.00
CA ASP A 42 10.71 6.43 -0.10
C ASP A 42 11.69 7.52 0.38
N ILE A 43 12.56 7.97 -0.52
CA ILE A 43 13.49 9.06 -0.29
C ILE A 43 12.76 10.40 -0.23
N THR A 44 13.36 11.39 0.44
CA THR A 44 12.75 12.71 0.67
C THR A 44 12.30 13.40 -0.62
N GLN A 45 13.05 13.22 -1.72
CA GLN A 45 12.74 13.80 -3.04
C GLN A 45 11.46 13.24 -3.66
N MET A 46 11.03 12.04 -3.26
CA MET A 46 9.87 11.35 -3.79
C MET A 46 8.61 11.55 -2.94
N MET A 47 8.67 12.32 -1.86
CA MET A 47 7.55 12.45 -0.92
C MET A 47 6.28 13.04 -1.55
N GLU A 48 6.40 13.95 -2.51
CA GLU A 48 5.24 14.49 -3.24
C GLU A 48 4.54 13.39 -4.06
N VAL A 49 5.32 12.60 -4.81
CA VAL A 49 4.80 11.47 -5.59
C VAL A 49 4.22 10.41 -4.67
N LEU A 50 4.91 10.10 -3.57
CA LEU A 50 4.47 9.14 -2.56
C LEU A 50 3.12 9.55 -1.94
N ASN A 51 2.94 10.85 -1.66
CA ASN A 51 1.66 11.37 -1.19
C ASN A 51 0.56 11.18 -2.26
N GLY A 52 0.89 11.34 -3.54
CA GLY A 52 0.00 10.98 -4.66
C GLY A 52 -0.44 9.52 -4.61
N VAL A 53 0.51 8.59 -4.44
CA VAL A 53 0.22 7.15 -4.32
C VAL A 53 -0.67 6.85 -3.11
N VAL A 54 -0.45 7.51 -1.98
CA VAL A 54 -1.31 7.36 -0.79
C VAL A 54 -2.73 7.86 -1.07
N MET A 55 -2.88 8.98 -1.79
CA MET A 55 -4.19 9.50 -2.19
C MET A 55 -4.93 8.49 -3.07
N GLU A 56 -4.29 7.95 -4.10
CA GLU A 56 -4.91 6.96 -4.99
C GLU A 56 -5.31 5.66 -4.28
N LEU A 57 -4.46 5.17 -3.37
CA LEU A 57 -4.79 4.00 -2.54
C LEU A 57 -5.99 4.25 -1.63
N THR A 58 -6.10 5.47 -1.09
CA THR A 58 -7.23 5.88 -0.24
C THR A 58 -8.52 5.99 -1.06
N ASP A 59 -8.45 6.56 -2.26
CA ASP A 59 -9.60 6.70 -3.17
C ASP A 59 -10.17 5.36 -3.64
N CYS A 60 -9.34 4.32 -3.72
CA CYS A 60 -9.80 2.97 -4.04
C CYS A 60 -10.68 2.34 -2.93
N ALA A 61 -10.79 2.98 -1.76
CA ALA A 61 -11.64 2.54 -0.63
C ALA A 61 -11.51 1.05 -0.29
N ILE A 62 -10.28 0.53 -0.35
CA ILE A 62 -10.01 -0.90 -0.21
C ILE A 62 -10.18 -1.30 1.26
N ALA A 63 -11.22 -2.08 1.55
CA ALA A 63 -11.60 -2.49 2.91
C ALA A 63 -10.50 -3.23 3.70
N LEU A 64 -9.50 -3.76 2.99
CA LEU A 64 -8.40 -4.53 3.55
C LEU A 64 -7.23 -3.67 4.04
N VAL A 65 -7.17 -2.39 3.69
CA VAL A 65 -6.04 -1.51 4.00
C VAL A 65 -6.44 -0.42 4.99
N LYS A 66 -5.63 -0.26 6.04
CA LYS A 66 -5.60 0.97 6.83
C LYS A 66 -4.37 1.77 6.41
N SER A 67 -4.60 2.98 5.89
CA SER A 67 -3.58 3.98 5.59
C SER A 67 -3.29 4.90 6.78
#